data_AF-B9Z724-F1
#
_entry.id   AF-B9Z724-F1
#
_cell.length_a   1.000
_cell.length_b   1.000
_cell.length_c   1.000
_cell.angle_alpha   90.00
_cell.angle_beta   90.00
_cell.angle_gamma   90.00
#
_symmetry.space_group_name_H-M   'P 1'
#
loop_
_entity.id
_entity.type
_entity.pdbx_description
1 polymer ?
#
loop_
_entity_poly.entity_id
_entity_poly.type
_entity_poly.pdbx_seq_one_letter_code
_entity_poly.pdbx_strand_id
1 'polypeptide(L)'
;MFEHADLLSELLKPYPRLQIVLCTAWVQTLGFGRAKGYLPRPLQERIIGSTYEYCSDLYTWFELTRFDQIMQYVRNKDIQAWLALDDDYHGWPVVFESHLISPDRNLGLGEPRTREKLMAKLELIHK
;
A
#
# COMPACT_ATOMS: atom_id res chain seq x y z
N MET A 1 -1.36 -13.33 1.31
CA MET A 1 -0.92 -11.93 1.52
C MET A 1 0.60 -11.73 1.33
N PHE A 2 1.47 -12.73 1.52
CA PHE A 2 2.93 -12.57 1.28
C PHE A 2 3.49 -13.37 0.10
N GLU A 3 2.64 -14.05 -0.66
CA GLU A 3 3.05 -14.88 -1.80
C GLU A 3 3.96 -14.15 -2.80
N HIS A 4 3.77 -12.82 -2.92
CA HIS A 4 4.55 -11.99 -3.83
C HIS A 4 5.38 -10.94 -3.12
N ALA A 5 5.66 -11.09 -1.82
CA ALA A 5 6.43 -10.09 -1.07
C ALA A 5 7.88 -10.00 -1.58
N ASP A 6 8.52 -11.14 -1.88
CA ASP A 6 9.86 -11.14 -2.49
C ASP A 6 9.84 -10.56 -3.90
N LEU A 7 8.82 -10.87 -4.70
CA LEU A 7 8.64 -10.30 -6.03
C LEU A 7 8.44 -8.78 -5.98
N LEU A 8 7.64 -8.28 -5.02
CA LEU A 8 7.49 -6.85 -4.79
C LEU A 8 8.83 -6.21 -4.40
N SER A 9 9.59 -6.85 -3.51
CA SER A 9 10.94 -6.40 -3.14
C SER A 9 11.84 -6.23 -4.37
N GLU A 10 11.83 -7.20 -5.29
CA GLU A 10 12.59 -7.13 -6.53
C GLU A 10 12.14 -5.98 -7.44
N LEU A 11 10.82 -5.82 -7.63
CA LEU A 11 10.24 -4.75 -8.45
C LEU A 11 10.56 -3.35 -7.91
N LEU A 12 10.75 -3.20 -6.60
CA LEU A 12 11.05 -1.91 -5.95
C LEU A 12 12.55 -1.58 -5.89
N LYS A 13 13.45 -2.48 -6.31
CA LYS A 13 14.91 -2.22 -6.35
C LYS A 13 15.29 -0.94 -7.11
N PRO A 14 14.69 -0.62 -8.28
CA PRO A 14 15.01 0.61 -9.02
C PRO A 14 14.65 1.92 -8.30
N TYR A 15 13.82 1.87 -7.24
CA TYR A 15 13.30 3.04 -6.54
C TYR A 15 13.80 3.07 -5.08
N PRO A 16 15.10 3.28 -4.80
CA PRO A 16 15.67 3.16 -3.45
C PRO A 16 15.10 4.17 -2.44
N ARG A 17 14.55 5.30 -2.91
CA ARG A 17 13.91 6.33 -2.07
C ARG A 17 12.43 6.06 -1.79
N LEU A 18 11.83 5.05 -2.41
CA LEU A 18 10.42 4.72 -2.19
C LEU A 18 10.22 4.20 -0.76
N GLN A 19 9.27 4.83 -0.07
CA GLN A 19 8.82 4.49 1.27
C GLN A 19 7.48 3.76 1.20
N ILE A 20 7.22 2.89 2.17
CA ILE A 20 6.02 2.06 2.26
C ILE A 20 5.26 2.41 3.53
N VAL A 21 3.95 2.55 3.40
CA VAL A 21 3.02 2.72 4.51
C VAL A 21 2.06 1.53 4.50
N LEU A 22 1.92 0.86 5.64
CA LEU A 22 1.02 -0.27 5.76
C LEU A 22 -0.44 0.20 5.90
N CYS A 23 -1.29 -0.21 4.96
CA CYS A 23 -2.74 -0.11 5.09
C CYS A 23 -3.33 -1.51 5.05
N THR A 24 -3.32 -2.18 6.20
CA THR A 24 -3.76 -3.58 6.34
C THR A 24 -4.36 -3.81 7.71
N ALA A 25 -5.39 -4.64 7.78
CA ALA A 25 -5.99 -5.10 9.03
C ALA A 25 -4.97 -5.83 9.95
N TRP A 26 -3.81 -6.25 9.42
CA TRP A 26 -2.77 -6.93 10.22
C TRP A 26 -2.15 -6.03 11.27
N VAL A 27 -2.01 -4.73 10.99
CA VAL A 27 -1.47 -3.79 11.98
C VAL A 27 -2.40 -3.71 13.19
N GLN A 28 -3.71 -3.80 12.95
CA GLN A 28 -4.72 -3.83 13.99
C GLN A 28 -4.73 -5.17 14.75
N THR A 29 -4.70 -6.30 14.04
CA THR A 29 -4.83 -7.63 14.68
C THR A 29 -3.54 -8.13 15.33
N LEU A 30 -2.38 -7.76 14.79
CA LEU A 30 -1.07 -8.29 15.21
C LEU A 30 -0.16 -7.20 15.80
N GLY A 31 -0.48 -5.93 15.59
CA GLY A 31 0.41 -4.82 15.89
C GLY A 31 1.40 -4.53 14.75
N PHE A 32 1.81 -3.26 14.65
CA PHE A 32 2.69 -2.77 13.58
C PHE A 32 3.99 -3.56 13.45
N GLY A 33 4.68 -3.83 14.56
CA GLY A 33 5.97 -4.54 14.55
C GLY A 33 5.87 -5.96 14.00
N ARG A 34 4.81 -6.70 14.35
CA ARG A 34 4.57 -8.05 13.82
C ARG A 34 4.17 -8.01 12.36
N ALA A 35 3.23 -7.15 11.98
CA ALA A 35 2.80 -6.99 10.59
C ALA A 35 3.98 -6.67 9.66
N LYS A 36 4.86 -5.74 10.07
CA LYS A 36 6.13 -5.45 9.39
C LYS A 36 7.06 -6.66 9.37
N GLY A 37 7.21 -7.36 10.50
CA GLY A 37 8.13 -8.49 10.64
C GLY A 37 7.83 -9.71 9.74
N TYR A 38 6.61 -9.86 9.23
CA TYR A 38 6.26 -10.91 8.28
C TYR A 38 6.73 -10.64 6.83
N LEU A 39 7.21 -9.43 6.53
CA LEU A 39 7.69 -9.07 5.20
C LEU A 39 9.19 -9.36 5.04
N PRO A 40 9.69 -9.56 3.81
CA PRO A 40 11.13 -9.64 3.56
C PRO A 40 11.87 -8.37 4.02
N ARG A 41 13.10 -8.54 4.52
CA ARG A 41 13.92 -7.45 5.07
C ARG A 41 14.00 -6.21 4.16
N PRO A 42 14.17 -6.32 2.82
CA PRO A 42 14.24 -5.12 1.97
C PRO A 42 12.94 -4.31 1.95
N LEU A 43 11.78 -4.93 2.15
CA LEU A 43 10.51 -4.20 2.31
C LEU A 43 10.40 -3.61 3.71
N GLN A 44 10.81 -4.35 4.74
CA GLN A 44 10.81 -3.84 6.12
C GLN A 44 11.60 -2.53 6.25
N GLU A 45 12.76 -2.44 5.62
CA GLU A 45 13.63 -1.26 5.65
C GLU A 45 12.98 -0.02 5.01
N ARG A 46 12.00 -0.22 4.13
CA ARG A 46 11.23 0.84 3.46
C ARG A 46 9.94 1.22 4.21
N ILE A 47 9.49 0.40 5.16
CA ILE A 47 8.26 0.66 5.91
C ILE A 47 8.49 1.73 6.97
N ILE A 48 7.83 2.87 6.77
CA ILE A 48 7.92 4.06 7.62
C ILE A 48 6.78 4.20 8.63
N GLY A 49 5.67 3.48 8.44
CA GLY A 49 4.51 3.60 9.32
C GLY A 49 3.29 2.84 8.81
N SER A 50 2.13 3.17 9.39
CA SER A 50 0.85 2.59 9.01
C SER A 50 -0.23 3.67 9.03
N THR A 51 -1.18 3.57 8.10
CA THR A 51 -2.42 4.39 8.13
C THR A 51 -3.14 4.29 9.48
N TYR A 52 -3.04 3.15 10.16
CA TYR A 52 -3.64 2.88 11.46
C TYR A 52 -3.14 3.81 12.59
N GLU A 53 -2.03 4.54 12.39
CA GLU A 53 -1.57 5.55 13.36
C GLU A 53 -2.57 6.71 13.53
N TYR A 54 -3.46 6.91 12.57
CA TYR A 54 -4.56 7.88 12.64
C TYR A 54 -5.90 7.27 13.08
N CYS A 55 -5.91 6.01 13.52
CA CYS A 55 -7.09 5.39 14.11
C CYS A 55 -7.35 5.98 15.50
N SER A 56 -8.30 6.92 15.60
CA SER A 56 -8.73 7.50 16.87
C SER A 56 -9.79 6.67 17.61
N ASP A 57 -10.66 6.00 16.85
CA ASP A 57 -11.72 5.14 17.34
C ASP A 57 -11.86 3.90 16.45
N LEU A 58 -11.88 2.72 17.09
CA LEU A 58 -11.91 1.45 16.38
C LEU A 58 -13.18 1.25 15.57
N TYR A 59 -14.33 1.61 16.15
CA TYR A 59 -15.62 1.41 15.50
C TYR A 59 -15.71 2.24 14.21
N THR A 60 -15.41 3.52 14.32
CA THR A 60 -15.36 4.45 13.17
C THR A 60 -14.33 4.00 12.13
N TRP A 61 -13.16 3.51 12.56
CA TRP A 61 -12.10 3.06 11.65
C TRP A 61 -12.54 1.90 10.73
N PHE A 62 -13.38 0.99 11.24
CA PHE A 62 -13.90 -0.13 10.45
C PHE A 62 -14.94 0.26 9.42
N GLU A 63 -15.64 1.38 9.62
CA GLU A 63 -16.60 1.90 8.65
C GLU A 63 -15.91 2.68 7.51
N LEU A 64 -14.64 3.05 7.68
CA LEU A 64 -13.87 3.73 6.64
C LEU A 64 -13.52 2.79 5.51
N THR A 65 -13.68 3.27 4.28
CA THR A 65 -13.14 2.58 3.11
C THR A 65 -11.61 2.58 3.16
N ARG A 66 -10.98 1.67 2.41
CA ARG A 66 -9.52 1.66 2.29
C ARG A 66 -9.00 2.99 1.71
N PHE A 67 -9.73 3.58 0.78
CA PHE A 67 -9.45 4.92 0.28
C PHE A 67 -9.45 5.97 1.40
N ASP A 68 -10.47 5.99 2.26
CA ASP A 68 -10.56 6.97 3.36
C ASP A 68 -9.39 6.84 4.35
N GLN A 69 -9.01 5.60 4.70
CA GLN A 69 -7.87 5.34 5.59
C GLN A 69 -6.55 5.86 4.99
N ILE A 70 -6.35 5.64 3.68
CA ILE A 70 -5.18 6.16 2.95
C ILE A 70 -5.21 7.69 2.90
N MET A 71 -6.36 8.28 2.56
CA MET A 71 -6.48 9.73 2.42
C MET A 71 -6.30 10.48 3.73
N GLN A 72 -6.69 9.90 4.87
CA GLN A 72 -6.35 10.48 6.17
C GLN A 72 -4.84 10.56 6.36
N TYR A 73 -4.10 9.48 6.05
CA TYR A 73 -2.65 9.48 6.16
C TYR A 73 -2.00 10.50 5.19
N VAL A 74 -2.40 10.47 3.92
CA VAL A 74 -1.90 11.37 2.87
C VAL A 74 -2.08 12.83 3.23
N ARG A 75 -3.28 13.22 3.70
CA ARG A 75 -3.59 14.61 4.07
C ARG A 75 -2.83 15.07 5.31
N ASN A 76 -2.78 14.24 6.36
CA ASN A 76 -2.11 14.61 7.61
C ASN A 76 -0.58 14.71 7.47
N LYS A 77 0.00 14.02 6.49
CA LYS A 77 1.45 14.05 6.20
C LYS A 77 1.82 14.92 4.99
N ASP A 78 0.85 15.58 4.37
CA ASP A 78 1.02 16.41 3.17
C ASP A 78 1.75 15.69 2.01
N ILE A 79 1.38 14.42 1.78
CA ILE A 79 2.04 13.58 0.76
C ILE A 79 1.54 13.94 -0.63
N GLN A 80 2.45 14.44 -1.48
CA GLN A 80 2.12 14.90 -2.82
C GLN A 80 2.06 13.78 -3.86
N ALA A 81 2.86 12.73 -3.69
CA ALA A 81 2.99 11.65 -4.66
C ALA A 81 2.86 10.29 -3.96
N TRP A 82 1.81 9.55 -4.30
CA TRP A 82 1.49 8.27 -3.65
C TRP A 82 0.82 7.30 -4.63
N LEU A 83 0.90 6.01 -4.28
CA LEU A 83 0.27 4.92 -5.02
C LEU A 83 -0.19 3.85 -4.03
N ALA A 84 -1.42 3.38 -4.17
CA ALA A 84 -1.96 2.25 -3.44
C ALA A 84 -1.80 0.96 -4.26
N LEU A 85 -1.37 -0.10 -3.59
CA LEU A 85 -1.41 -1.47 -4.10
C LEU A 85 -2.36 -2.26 -3.19
N ASP A 86 -3.63 -2.34 -3.60
CA ASP A 86 -4.70 -2.93 -2.80
C ASP A 86 -5.78 -3.50 -3.74
N ASP A 87 -6.30 -4.69 -3.45
CA ASP A 87 -7.33 -5.35 -4.26
C ASP A 87 -8.75 -4.87 -3.91
N ASP A 88 -8.88 -3.96 -2.94
CA ASP A 88 -10.11 -3.30 -2.58
C ASP A 88 -10.29 -1.98 -3.35
N TYR A 89 -11.14 -2.01 -4.38
CA TYR A 89 -11.54 -0.82 -5.15
C TYR A 89 -12.71 -0.06 -4.50
N HIS A 90 -13.33 -0.57 -3.44
CA HIS A 90 -14.53 0.04 -2.87
C HIS A 90 -14.24 1.45 -2.34
N GLY A 91 -15.12 2.40 -2.71
CA GLY A 91 -15.02 3.79 -2.26
C GLY A 91 -14.00 4.65 -3.01
N TRP A 92 -13.27 4.12 -4.01
CA TRP A 92 -12.33 4.93 -4.79
C TRP A 92 -13.05 5.92 -5.72
N PRO A 93 -12.81 7.23 -5.59
CA PRO A 93 -13.30 8.20 -6.55
C PRO A 93 -12.56 8.08 -7.88
N VAL A 94 -13.25 8.26 -9.01
CA VAL A 94 -12.67 8.19 -10.37
C VAL A 94 -11.44 9.09 -10.52
N VAL A 95 -11.45 10.27 -9.91
CA VAL A 95 -10.32 11.22 -9.93
C VAL A 95 -9.03 10.67 -9.29
N PHE A 96 -9.13 9.62 -8.48
CA PHE A 96 -8.00 8.94 -7.83
C PHE A 96 -7.70 7.55 -8.41
N GLU A 97 -8.33 7.14 -9.51
CA GLU A 97 -8.08 5.82 -10.14
C GLU A 97 -6.61 5.66 -10.58
N SER A 98 -5.98 6.77 -10.99
CA SER A 98 -4.54 6.81 -11.30
C SER A 98 -3.66 6.46 -10.09
N HIS A 99 -4.16 6.58 -8.86
CA HIS A 99 -3.42 6.29 -7.63
C HIS A 99 -3.61 4.84 -7.13
N LEU A 100 -4.37 3.99 -7.84
CA LEU A 100 -4.60 2.60 -7.42
C LEU A 100 -4.05 1.60 -8.43
N ILE A 101 -3.30 0.61 -7.95
CA ILE A 101 -3.12 -0.67 -8.62
C ILE A 101 -3.99 -1.67 -7.85
N SER A 102 -5.01 -2.20 -8.52
CA SER A 102 -5.91 -3.22 -7.99
C SER A 102 -5.66 -4.55 -8.70
N PRO A 103 -4.76 -5.41 -8.17
CA PRO A 103 -4.52 -6.73 -8.72
C PRO A 103 -5.77 -7.61 -8.67
N ASP A 104 -5.84 -8.62 -9.54
CA ASP A 104 -6.78 -9.72 -9.34
C ASP A 104 -6.50 -10.44 -8.01
N ARG A 105 -7.54 -10.81 -7.27
CA ARG A 105 -7.40 -11.39 -5.93
C ARG A 105 -6.69 -12.75 -5.91
N ASN A 106 -6.77 -13.50 -7.00
CA ASN A 106 -6.17 -14.82 -7.11
C ASN A 106 -4.76 -14.75 -7.69
N LEU A 107 -4.52 -13.86 -8.65
CA LEU A 107 -3.22 -13.76 -9.33
C LEU A 107 -2.26 -12.78 -8.66
N GLY A 108 -2.77 -11.73 -8.00
CA GLY A 108 -1.96 -10.71 -7.36
C GLY A 108 -0.90 -10.12 -8.29
N LEU A 109 0.33 -10.01 -7.79
CA LEU A 109 1.51 -9.63 -8.58
C LEU A 109 2.05 -10.78 -9.44
N GLY A 110 1.50 -11.98 -9.35
CA GLY A 110 1.79 -13.09 -10.26
C GLY A 110 1.39 -12.76 -11.71
N GLU A 111 0.39 -11.90 -11.91
CA GLU A 111 -0.02 -11.44 -13.24
C GLU A 111 0.99 -10.44 -13.86
N PRO A 112 1.57 -10.72 -15.03
CA PRO A 112 2.52 -9.81 -15.70
C PRO A 112 1.96 -8.41 -15.94
N ARG A 113 0.69 -8.30 -16.36
CA ARG A 113 0.04 -7.01 -16.65
C ARG A 113 -0.09 -6.12 -15.42
N THR A 114 -0.35 -6.72 -14.26
CA THR A 114 -0.40 -5.97 -12.99
C THR A 114 1.00 -5.43 -12.64
N ARG A 115 2.06 -6.21 -12.86
CA ARG A 115 3.44 -5.74 -12.65
C ARG A 115 3.82 -4.62 -13.61
N GLU A 116 3.49 -4.75 -14.89
CA GLU A 116 3.75 -3.71 -15.90
C GLU A 116 3.04 -2.39 -15.53
N LYS A 117 1.78 -2.45 -15.11
CA LYS A 117 1.03 -1.27 -14.64
C LYS A 117 1.68 -0.65 -13.39
N LEU A 118 2.08 -1.48 -12.42
CA LEU A 118 2.77 -1.01 -11.22
C LEU A 118 4.06 -0.26 -11.59
N MET A 119 4.91 -0.87 -12.42
CA MET A 119 6.17 -0.26 -12.85
C MET A 119 5.94 1.06 -13.60
N ALA A 120 5.00 1.10 -14.55
CA ALA A 120 4.69 2.31 -15.30
C ALA A 120 4.23 3.47 -14.38
N LYS A 121 3.40 3.18 -13.37
CA LYS A 121 2.97 4.21 -12.40
C LYS A 121 4.10 4.66 -11.47
N LEU A 122 4.95 3.73 -11.01
CA LEU A 122 6.11 4.07 -10.20
C LEU A 122 7.12 4.94 -10.96
N GLU A 123 7.34 4.66 -12.25
CA GLU A 123 8.15 5.52 -13.11
C GLU A 123 7.60 6.94 -13.20
N LEU A 124 6.28 7.11 -13.34
CA LEU A 124 5.66 8.44 -13.40
C LEU A 124 5.80 9.22 -12.07
N ILE A 125 5.73 8.53 -10.94
CA ILE A 125 5.86 9.11 -9.60
C ILE A 125 7.31 9.50 -9.28
N HIS A 126 8.28 8.78 -9.83
CA HIS A 126 9.72 8.94 -9.54
C HIS A 126 10.51 9.72 -10.61
N LYS A 127 9.85 10.30 -11.61
CA LYS A 127 10.46 11.30 -12.51
C LYS A 127 10.85 12.56 -11.75
#